data_AF-A0A1G8V5M7-F1
#
_entry.id   AF-A0A1G8V5M7-F1
#
_cell.length_a   1.000
_cell.length_b   1.000
_cell.length_c   1.000
_cell.angle_alpha   90.00
_cell.angle_beta   90.00
_cell.angle_gamma   90.00
#
_symmetry.space_group_name_H-M   'P 1'
#
loop_
_entity.id
_entity.type
_entity.pdbx_description
1 polymer ?
#
loop_
_entity_poly.entity_id
_entity_poly.type
_entity_poly.pdbx_seq_one_letter_code
_entity_poly.pdbx_strand_id
1 'polypeptide(L)'
;MSDASGKAVVTVGKGDSAWDVVVSELTVAQMRQVMLNNPWPGEEASEEDLVHYQLDNFLFEDCRLCDLSVIAGLDKAKLSTLTGSDLRKILAKAKELNPDFFGALGRIQGARKSF
;
A
#
# COMPACT_ATOMS: atom_id res chain seq x y z
N MET A 1 -17.41 -14.27 7.38
CA MET A 1 -18.38 -13.21 7.06
C MET A 1 -17.78 -12.34 5.96
N SER A 2 -18.57 -12.12 4.91
CA SER A 2 -18.41 -11.16 3.78
C SER A 2 -17.22 -11.34 2.84
N ASP A 3 -17.39 -12.22 1.85
CA ASP A 3 -16.60 -12.28 0.60
C ASP A 3 -17.10 -11.26 -0.46
N ALA A 4 -17.69 -10.15 -0.01
CA ALA A 4 -18.34 -9.14 -0.85
C ALA A 4 -17.46 -7.91 -1.16
N SER A 5 -16.15 -8.00 -0.93
CA SER A 5 -15.19 -6.99 -1.39
C SER A 5 -14.81 -7.30 -2.84
N GLY A 6 -14.93 -6.34 -3.76
CA GLY A 6 -14.42 -6.48 -5.12
C GLY A 6 -12.96 -6.92 -5.14
N LYS A 7 -12.57 -7.83 -6.04
CA LYS A 7 -11.18 -8.27 -6.21
C LYS A 7 -10.78 -8.14 -7.67
N ALA A 8 -9.53 -7.80 -7.91
CA ALA A 8 -8.93 -7.79 -9.23
C ALA A 8 -7.56 -8.45 -9.20
N VAL A 9 -7.19 -9.08 -10.31
CA VAL A 9 -5.88 -9.71 -10.47
C VAL A 9 -4.97 -8.80 -11.28
N VAL A 10 -3.73 -8.63 -10.82
CA VAL A 10 -2.67 -7.89 -11.50
C VAL A 10 -1.48 -8.81 -11.68
N THR A 11 -1.13 -9.13 -12.92
CA THR A 11 0.08 -9.89 -13.22
C THR A 11 1.31 -8.98 -13.17
N VAL A 12 2.31 -9.39 -12.39
CA VAL A 12 3.58 -8.69 -12.18
C VAL A 12 4.75 -9.58 -12.60
N GLY A 13 5.93 -8.98 -12.81
CA GLY A 13 7.10 -9.71 -13.31
C GLY A 13 7.10 -9.85 -14.85
N LYS A 14 8.01 -10.67 -15.38
CA LYS A 14 8.21 -10.86 -16.82
C LYS A 14 8.54 -12.32 -17.16
N GLY A 15 8.04 -12.78 -18.30
CA GLY A 15 8.30 -14.15 -18.79
C GLY A 15 7.90 -15.20 -17.76
N ASP A 16 8.76 -16.21 -17.56
CA ASP A 16 8.50 -17.35 -16.68
C ASP A 16 8.47 -17.00 -15.18
N SER A 17 8.88 -15.78 -14.82
CA SER A 17 8.81 -15.25 -13.45
C SER A 17 7.55 -14.41 -13.19
N ALA A 18 6.64 -14.32 -14.16
CA ALA A 18 5.40 -13.58 -13.98
C ALA A 18 4.45 -14.32 -13.03
N TRP A 19 3.77 -13.58 -12.17
CA TRP A 19 2.82 -14.14 -11.22
C TRP A 19 1.71 -13.13 -10.88
N ASP A 20 0.62 -13.64 -10.31
CA ASP A 20 -0.60 -12.89 -10.08
C ASP A 20 -0.72 -12.36 -8.65
N VAL A 21 -0.98 -11.05 -8.55
CA VAL A 21 -1.28 -10.34 -7.31
C VAL A 21 -2.77 -10.08 -7.23
N VAL A 22 -3.40 -10.44 -6.12
CA VAL A 22 -4.81 -10.15 -5.88
C VAL A 22 -4.95 -8.83 -5.13
N VAL A 23 -5.52 -7.84 -5.79
CA VAL A 23 -5.85 -6.54 -5.21
C VAL A 23 -7.31 -6.58 -4.76
N SER A 24 -7.56 -6.20 -3.51
CA SER A 24 -8.90 -6.24 -2.92
C SER A 24 -9.44 -4.84 -2.64
N GLU A 25 -10.74 -4.68 -2.78
CA GLU A 25 -11.50 -3.59 -2.18
C GLU A 25 -11.46 -3.75 -0.66
N LEU A 26 -11.24 -2.65 0.04
CA LEU A 26 -11.21 -2.59 1.49
C LEU A 26 -12.61 -2.33 2.00
N THR A 27 -13.01 -3.06 3.03
CA THR A 27 -14.11 -2.63 3.89
C THR A 27 -13.74 -1.33 4.62
N VAL A 28 -14.72 -0.56 5.07
CA VAL A 28 -14.49 0.66 5.88
C VAL A 28 -13.63 0.37 7.12
N ALA A 29 -13.80 -0.81 7.74
CA ALA A 29 -12.98 -1.24 8.86
C ALA A 29 -11.51 -1.41 8.47
N GLN A 30 -11.23 -2.08 7.34
CA GLN A 30 -9.89 -2.25 6.81
C GLN A 30 -9.28 -0.92 6.36
N MET A 31 -10.05 -0.03 5.73
CA MET A 31 -9.57 1.32 5.36
C MET A 31 -9.04 2.07 6.58
N ARG A 32 -9.80 2.08 7.68
CA ARG A 32 -9.37 2.70 8.95
C ARG A 32 -8.12 2.04 9.51
N GLN A 33 -8.08 0.70 9.50
CA GLN A 33 -6.92 -0.05 9.96
C GLN A 33 -5.67 0.35 9.16
N VAL A 34 -5.75 0.36 7.83
CA VAL A 34 -4.64 0.74 6.95
C VAL A 34 -4.20 2.17 7.24
N MET A 35 -5.13 3.15 7.28
CA MET A 35 -4.80 4.55 7.56
C MET A 35 -4.09 4.75 8.90
N LEU A 36 -4.43 3.96 9.92
CA LEU A 36 -3.81 4.01 11.24
C LEU A 36 -2.52 3.19 11.33
N ASN A 37 -2.29 2.27 10.40
CA ASN A 37 -1.14 1.38 10.39
C ASN A 37 0.10 2.12 9.87
N ASN A 38 0.76 2.90 10.72
CA ASN A 38 2.16 3.31 10.55
C ASN A 38 2.94 2.97 11.81
N PRO A 39 3.43 1.74 11.96
CA PRO A 39 4.27 1.44 13.11
C PRO A 39 5.57 2.25 12.99
N TRP A 40 5.70 3.29 13.81
CA TRP A 40 6.98 3.95 14.05
C TRP A 40 7.94 2.89 14.61
N PRO A 41 9.16 2.74 14.08
CA PRO A 41 10.09 1.69 14.50
C PRO A 41 10.62 1.87 15.93
N GLY A 42 10.32 2.99 16.60
CA GLY A 42 10.70 3.26 17.97
C GLY A 42 11.95 4.12 18.09
N GLU A 43 12.25 4.57 19.31
CA GLU A 43 13.45 5.38 19.61
C GLU A 43 14.74 4.56 19.56
N GLU A 44 14.63 3.25 19.79
CA GLU A 44 15.76 2.30 19.77
C GLU A 44 16.01 1.69 18.38
N ALA A 45 15.30 2.17 17.35
CA ALA A 45 15.46 1.69 15.99
C ALA A 45 16.87 1.95 15.48
N SER A 46 17.41 1.01 14.70
CA SER A 46 18.67 1.22 14.00
C SER A 46 18.52 2.34 12.96
N GLU A 47 19.64 2.95 12.55
CA GLU A 47 19.63 3.94 11.47
C GLU A 47 19.06 3.34 10.17
N GLU A 48 19.37 2.06 9.89
CA GLU A 48 18.84 1.33 8.75
C GLU A 48 17.31 1.19 8.80
N ASP A 49 16.74 0.84 9.96
CA ASP A 49 15.28 0.73 10.14
C ASP A 49 14.58 2.07 9.96
N LEU A 50 15.19 3.16 10.46
CA LEU A 50 14.66 4.52 10.30
C LEU A 50 14.67 4.95 8.82
N VAL A 51 15.75 4.66 8.09
CA VAL A 51 15.84 4.92 6.65
C VAL A 51 14.78 4.12 5.90
N HIS A 52 14.62 2.83 6.19
CA HIS A 52 13.58 2.01 5.57
C HIS A 52 12.17 2.55 5.85
N TYR A 53 11.88 2.90 7.10
CA TYR A 53 10.60 3.52 7.46
C TYR A 53 10.36 4.80 6.66
N GLN A 54 11.35 5.68 6.52
CA GLN A 54 11.21 6.90 5.72
C GLN A 54 10.97 6.58 4.24
N LEU A 55 11.77 5.71 3.64
CA LEU A 55 11.62 5.33 2.24
C LEU A 55 10.22 4.75 1.94
N ASP A 56 9.72 3.87 2.81
CA ASP A 56 8.38 3.29 2.67
C ASP A 56 7.26 4.33 2.74
N ASN A 57 7.49 5.44 3.46
CA ASN A 57 6.55 6.56 3.57
C ASN A 57 6.60 7.54 2.37
N PHE A 58 7.72 7.59 1.64
CA PHE A 58 7.94 8.59 0.58
C PHE A 58 7.96 8.01 -0.85
N LEU A 59 7.93 6.68 -1.00
CA LEU A 59 8.06 6.05 -2.33
C LEU A 59 6.91 6.40 -3.28
N PHE A 60 5.72 6.66 -2.75
CA PHE A 60 4.55 7.09 -3.53
C PHE A 60 3.87 8.28 -2.87
N GLU A 61 3.35 9.20 -3.68
CA GLU A 61 2.65 10.39 -3.20
C GLU A 61 1.31 10.04 -2.53
N ASP A 62 0.62 9.04 -3.08
CA ASP A 62 -0.78 8.77 -2.75
C ASP A 62 -1.00 7.74 -1.63
N CYS A 63 0.02 6.96 -1.29
CA CYS A 63 -0.01 5.98 -0.20
C CYS A 63 1.39 5.54 0.21
N ARG A 64 1.50 4.88 1.35
CA ARG A 64 2.75 4.29 1.82
C ARG A 64 2.91 2.89 1.23
N LEU A 65 4.14 2.38 1.18
CA LEU A 65 4.40 1.02 0.70
C LEU A 65 3.70 -0.04 1.57
N CYS A 66 3.62 0.19 2.88
CA CYS A 66 2.89 -0.69 3.80
C CYS A 66 1.37 -0.70 3.57
N ASP A 67 0.79 0.33 2.97
CA ASP A 67 -0.64 0.35 2.61
C ASP A 67 -0.91 -0.66 1.49
N LEU A 68 -0.01 -0.71 0.49
CA LEU A 68 -0.08 -1.67 -0.61
C LEU A 68 0.03 -3.12 -0.13
N SER A 69 0.82 -3.39 0.92
CA SER A 69 0.91 -4.71 1.56
C SER A 69 -0.47 -5.24 1.93
N VAL A 70 -1.30 -4.40 2.56
CA VAL A 70 -2.63 -4.80 3.02
C VAL A 70 -3.62 -4.91 1.86
N ILE A 71 -3.63 -3.91 0.96
CA ILE A 71 -4.58 -3.87 -0.17
C ILE A 71 -4.34 -5.02 -1.16
N ALA A 72 -3.08 -5.38 -1.39
CA ALA A 72 -2.67 -6.40 -2.36
C ALA A 72 -2.36 -7.76 -1.72
N GLY A 73 -2.55 -7.91 -0.40
CA GLY A 73 -2.26 -9.15 0.32
C GLY A 73 -0.80 -9.60 0.17
N LEU A 74 0.13 -8.66 0.12
CA LEU A 74 1.56 -8.91 -0.09
C LEU A 74 2.33 -8.75 1.22
N ASP A 75 3.17 -9.71 1.54
CA ASP A 75 4.16 -9.54 2.62
C ASP A 75 5.32 -8.63 2.18
N LYS A 76 6.14 -8.20 3.15
CA LYS A 76 7.31 -7.34 2.92
C LYS A 76 8.31 -7.98 1.95
N ALA A 77 8.52 -9.30 2.02
CA ALA A 77 9.47 -10.01 1.18
C ALA A 77 9.05 -9.94 -0.30
N LYS A 78 7.78 -10.21 -0.60
CA LYS A 78 7.22 -10.11 -1.95
C LYS A 78 7.25 -8.67 -2.46
N LEU A 79 6.88 -7.69 -1.64
CA LEU A 79 6.96 -6.27 -2.02
C LEU A 79 8.38 -5.88 -2.45
N SER A 80 9.41 -6.30 -1.71
CA SER A 80 10.81 -6.00 -2.04
C SER A 80 11.30 -6.64 -3.35
N THR A 81 10.60 -7.66 -3.88
CA THR A 81 10.94 -8.26 -5.18
C THR A 81 10.34 -7.51 -6.38
N LEU A 82 9.38 -6.61 -6.13
CA LEU A 82 8.65 -5.93 -7.19
C LEU A 82 9.44 -4.73 -7.72
N THR A 83 9.42 -4.56 -9.03
CA THR A 83 9.94 -3.35 -9.65
C THR A 83 9.00 -2.18 -9.40
N GLY A 84 9.49 -0.95 -9.50
CA GLY A 84 8.64 0.24 -9.46
C GLY A 84 7.52 0.22 -10.52
N SER A 85 7.75 -0.43 -11.67
CA SER A 85 6.71 -0.58 -12.71
C SER A 85 5.60 -1.53 -12.30
N ASP A 86 5.93 -2.61 -11.59
CA ASP A 86 4.94 -3.56 -11.07
C ASP A 86 4.14 -2.96 -9.93
N LEU A 87 4.81 -2.24 -9.02
CA LEU A 87 4.14 -1.50 -7.96
C LEU A 87 3.14 -0.46 -8.51
N ARG A 88 3.48 0.23 -9.61
CA ARG A 88 2.55 1.16 -10.27
C ARG A 88 1.31 0.46 -10.84
N LYS A 89 1.44 -0.76 -11.39
CA LYS A 89 0.28 -1.54 -11.88
C LYS A 89 -0.66 -1.90 -10.72
N ILE A 90 -0.09 -2.37 -9.61
CA ILE A 90 -0.83 -2.70 -8.40
C ILE A 90 -1.53 -1.44 -7.85
N LEU A 91 -0.79 -0.33 -7.72
CA LEU A 91 -1.31 0.94 -7.22
C LEU A 91 -2.45 1.47 -8.09
N ALA A 92 -2.34 1.38 -9.42
CA ALA A 92 -3.40 1.80 -10.33
C ALA A 92 -4.70 1.01 -10.06
N LYS A 93 -4.59 -0.32 -9.90
CA LYS A 93 -5.76 -1.16 -9.60
C LYS A 93 -6.29 -0.94 -8.19
N ALA A 94 -5.41 -0.70 -7.22
CA ALA A 94 -5.79 -0.35 -5.85
C ALA A 94 -6.64 0.93 -5.82
N LYS A 95 -6.25 1.96 -6.58
CA LYS A 95 -7.01 3.22 -6.71
C LYS A 95 -8.37 3.03 -7.35
N GLU A 96 -8.46 2.19 -8.38
CA GLU A 96 -9.72 1.86 -9.03
C GLU A 96 -10.71 1.17 -8.08
N LEU A 97 -10.23 0.22 -7.26
CA LEU A 97 -11.06 -0.50 -6.31
C LEU A 97 -11.36 0.28 -5.02
N ASN A 98 -10.52 1.25 -4.64
CA ASN A 98 -10.60 1.93 -3.34
C ASN A 98 -10.58 3.46 -3.44
N PRO A 99 -11.40 4.09 -4.31
CA PRO A 99 -11.31 5.54 -4.57
C PRO A 99 -11.49 6.39 -3.31
N ASP A 100 -12.39 5.99 -2.40
CA ASP A 100 -12.66 6.72 -1.16
C ASP A 100 -11.50 6.68 -0.17
N PHE A 101 -10.76 5.56 -0.11
CA PHE A 101 -9.56 5.42 0.71
C PHE A 101 -8.49 6.42 0.27
N PHE A 102 -8.16 6.44 -1.03
CA PHE A 102 -7.16 7.35 -1.58
C PHE A 102 -7.62 8.82 -1.50
N GLY A 103 -8.90 9.09 -1.74
CA GLY A 103 -9.48 10.41 -1.55
C GLY A 103 -9.38 10.91 -0.10
N ALA A 104 -9.57 10.03 0.88
CA ALA A 104 -9.40 10.36 2.29
C ALA A 104 -7.93 10.58 2.66
N LEU A 105 -7.00 9.77 2.17
CA LEU A 105 -5.55 10.00 2.35
C LEU A 105 -5.14 11.39 1.83
N GLY A 106 -5.58 11.77 0.63
CA GLY A 106 -5.30 13.09 0.07
C GLY A 106 -5.83 14.24 0.94
N ARG A 107 -7.05 14.11 1.48
CA ARG A 107 -7.62 15.11 2.42
C ARG A 107 -6.82 15.21 3.72
N ILE A 108 -6.40 14.08 4.29
CA ILE A 108 -5.59 14.03 5.52
C ILE A 108 -4.23 14.70 5.30
N GLN A 109 -3.56 14.40 4.20
CA GLN A 109 -2.29 15.03 3.85
C GLN A 109 -2.43 16.54 3.63
N GLY A 110 -3.49 16.97 2.93
CA GLY A 110 -3.79 18.39 2.73
C GLY A 110 -4.06 19.14 4.04
N ALA A 111 -4.80 18.52 4.96
CA ALA A 111 -5.07 19.09 6.27
C ALA A 111 -3.78 19.28 7.09
N ARG A 112 -2.84 18.34 7.05
CA ARG A 112 -1.54 18.43 7.75
C ARG A 112 -0.66 19.58 7.26
N LYS A 113 -0.76 19.97 5.98
CA LYS A 113 0.00 21.09 5.40
C LYS A 113 -0.58 22.46 5.77
N SER A 114 -1.78 22.50 6.34
CA SER A 114 -2.49 23.75 6.68
C SER A 114 -2.30 24.20 8.13
N PHE A 115 -1.50 23.46 8.90
CA PHE A 115 -1.06 23.77 10.26
C PHE A 115 0.46 24.00 10.26
#